data_AF-A0A6N8V3L4-F1
#
_entry.id   AF-A0A6N8V3L4-F1
#
_cell.length_a   1.000
_cell.length_b   1.000
_cell.length_c   1.000
_cell.angle_alpha   90.00
_cell.angle_beta   90.00
_cell.angle_gamma   90.00
#
_symmetry.space_group_name_H-M   'P 1'
#
loop_
_entity.id
_entity.type
_entity.pdbx_description
1 polymer ?
#
loop_
_entity_poly.entity_id
_entity_poly.type
_entity_poly.pdbx_seq_one_letter_code
_entity_poly.pdbx_strand_id
1 'polypeptide(L)'
;MRIRKNAARMDHGEWRRFCSALLALKHTYAAGSEVSIYDQFVAMHVAVRRLVPAGNPTSPTSLDNAHGGPAFLPWHREYLRRLENALASVDPRVTLPYWNWGIGAEAETNGLFADYALGNRAGEVSSGYFSASGDSVLGLGWTIPVPLRLNDPSSPALHRGEDLSAVPTEPVANSTFPSAETVFSILQRGSFSTFRTALETVPHDRLHGWVGGDMGTSASPIDPIFFLHHAQVDRIWAIWQREYPGERYYPQRLEGGPNIAIGHALDDYMWPWDGGNLVLRESESNTVFAPLLPTLATNDRVSPRDVLDTRELGYVYDGEDVPREVGKTPVDTTHEWRAVQLKPKNGLDPVVVAGLQTFKGSDPAGVRVRNARYTNVEFMVEEEQSRDAELGHLAESIGYFVGEKGLIRNVSGRVIGELGSIRLGQMVRDQWERFEFKGYHDRPILVATINTYNGSHPAHMRLRNVSQGAFNAAIEEWAYLDGSHWTEDVGYLVVTQGLHRLVDGTLVEAGQRPLGNDWHPVKLRHSFEEAPVVLSQVMSVNGTTPLVTRQRNITEKRFEVRLQAEEAASAQDLRETVAYIAIGR
;
A
#
# COMPACT_ATOMS: atom_id res chain seq x y z
N MET A 1 13.53 1.17 -13.91
CA MET A 1 12.34 1.65 -13.17
C MET A 1 12.83 2.31 -11.89
N ARG A 2 12.40 3.54 -11.62
CA ARG A 2 12.73 4.28 -10.38
C ARG A 2 11.81 3.84 -9.24
N ILE A 3 12.30 3.86 -8.00
CA ILE A 3 11.51 3.50 -6.81
C ILE A 3 11.42 4.72 -5.90
N ARG A 4 10.20 5.23 -5.70
CA ARG A 4 9.91 6.27 -4.70
C ARG A 4 9.76 5.63 -3.34
N LYS A 5 10.64 5.97 -2.41
CA LYS A 5 10.76 5.32 -1.10
C LYS A 5 10.03 6.12 -0.02
N ASN A 6 9.46 5.44 0.97
CA ASN A 6 9.00 6.10 2.19
C ASN A 6 10.18 6.84 2.84
N ALA A 7 10.02 8.14 3.05
CA ALA A 7 11.02 9.02 3.66
C ALA A 7 11.52 8.50 5.03
N ALA A 8 10.65 7.86 5.82
CA ALA A 8 11.01 7.27 7.11
C ALA A 8 11.97 6.08 7.02
N ARG A 9 12.16 5.51 5.81
CA ARG A 9 13.07 4.40 5.54
C ARG A 9 14.34 4.83 4.81
N MET A 10 14.47 6.12 4.53
CA MET A 10 15.67 6.62 3.89
C MET A 10 16.84 6.61 4.87
N ASP A 11 17.99 6.12 4.43
CA ASP A 11 19.23 6.26 5.16
C ASP A 11 19.84 7.66 5.00
N HIS A 12 20.88 7.96 5.79
CA HIS A 12 21.53 9.28 5.77
C HIS A 12 22.20 9.60 4.42
N GLY A 13 22.64 8.58 3.67
CA GLY A 13 23.24 8.76 2.35
C GLY A 13 22.19 9.07 1.28
N GLU A 14 21.03 8.42 1.34
CA GLU A 14 19.86 8.72 0.52
C GLU A 14 19.36 10.15 0.77
N TRP A 15 19.19 10.54 2.04
CA TRP A 15 18.82 11.92 2.42
C TRP A 15 19.82 12.94 1.91
N ARG A 16 21.11 12.70 2.12
CA ARG A 16 22.17 13.59 1.61
C ARG A 16 22.07 13.80 0.10
N ARG A 17 21.91 12.74 -0.69
CA ARG A 17 21.80 12.86 -2.16
C ARG A 17 20.58 13.67 -2.56
N PHE A 18 19.43 13.38 -1.95
CA PHE A 18 18.19 14.09 -2.24
C PHE A 18 18.29 15.59 -1.92
N CYS A 19 18.71 15.94 -0.70
CA CYS A 19 18.83 17.34 -0.29
C CYS A 19 19.92 18.09 -1.06
N SER A 20 21.04 17.43 -1.37
CA SER A 20 22.11 18.03 -2.19
C SER A 20 21.65 18.29 -3.62
N ALA A 21 20.85 17.40 -4.22
CA ALA A 21 20.31 17.61 -5.55
C ALA A 21 19.30 18.78 -5.60
N LEU A 22 18.45 18.91 -4.57
CA LEU A 22 17.57 20.07 -4.41
C LEU A 22 18.36 21.38 -4.30
N LEU A 23 19.40 21.40 -3.46
CA LEU A 23 20.29 22.56 -3.34
C LEU A 23 21.00 22.88 -4.66
N ALA A 24 21.46 21.88 -5.40
CA ALA A 24 22.05 22.11 -6.71
C ALA A 24 21.07 22.77 -7.68
N LEU A 25 19.80 22.32 -7.73
CA LEU A 25 18.76 22.98 -8.53
C LEU A 25 18.43 24.39 -8.04
N LYS A 26 18.49 24.62 -6.73
CA LYS A 26 18.29 25.92 -6.08
C LYS A 26 19.39 26.94 -6.39
N HIS A 27 20.58 26.46 -6.78
CA HIS A 27 21.74 27.28 -7.15
C HIS A 27 22.09 27.23 -8.64
N THR A 28 21.29 26.53 -9.45
CA THR A 28 21.46 26.47 -10.91
C THR A 28 20.42 27.33 -11.59
N TYR A 29 20.83 28.14 -12.58
CA TYR A 29 19.95 29.05 -13.31
C TYR A 29 19.90 28.67 -14.79
N ALA A 30 18.69 28.62 -15.35
CA ALA A 30 18.54 28.51 -16.80
C ALA A 30 19.02 29.80 -17.49
N ALA A 31 19.50 29.70 -18.71
CA ALA A 31 19.95 30.87 -19.48
C ALA A 31 18.82 31.90 -19.59
N GLY A 32 19.08 33.14 -19.15
CA GLY A 32 18.12 34.24 -19.18
C GLY A 32 17.08 34.24 -18.04
N SER A 33 17.14 33.29 -17.10
CA SER A 33 16.26 33.25 -15.93
C SER A 33 16.80 34.08 -14.77
N GLU A 34 15.94 34.86 -14.13
CA GLU A 34 16.28 35.62 -12.91
C GLU A 34 16.18 34.76 -11.64
N VAL A 35 15.58 33.58 -11.74
CA VAL A 35 15.40 32.63 -10.63
C VAL A 35 16.02 31.27 -10.95
N SER A 36 16.32 30.51 -9.90
CA SER A 36 16.91 29.18 -10.03
C SER A 36 15.95 28.20 -10.70
N ILE A 37 16.47 27.08 -11.20
CA ILE A 37 15.66 25.99 -11.76
C ILE A 37 14.65 25.50 -10.73
N TYR A 38 15.03 25.38 -9.45
CA TYR A 38 14.08 25.02 -8.40
C TYR A 38 12.95 26.05 -8.25
N ASP A 39 13.30 27.34 -8.26
CA ASP A 39 12.33 28.43 -8.12
C ASP A 39 11.37 28.55 -9.32
N GLN A 40 11.77 28.06 -10.50
CA GLN A 40 10.85 27.94 -11.65
C GLN A 40 9.72 26.93 -11.38
N PHE A 41 9.97 25.84 -10.63
CA PHE A 41 8.91 24.92 -10.20
C PHE A 41 7.93 25.62 -9.26
N VAL A 42 8.45 26.36 -8.27
CA VAL A 42 7.63 27.19 -7.36
C VAL A 42 6.78 28.20 -8.15
N ALA A 43 7.39 28.93 -9.09
CA ALA A 43 6.71 29.91 -9.92
C ALA A 43 5.57 29.27 -10.72
N MET A 44 5.79 28.07 -11.26
CA MET A 44 4.78 27.32 -12.01
C MET A 44 3.56 26.97 -11.15
N HIS A 45 3.76 26.54 -9.90
CA HIS A 45 2.67 26.26 -8.97
C HIS A 45 1.93 27.53 -8.50
N VAL A 46 2.64 28.65 -8.32
CA VAL A 46 1.97 29.94 -8.05
C VAL A 46 1.13 30.37 -9.25
N ALA A 47 1.66 30.20 -10.45
CA ALA A 47 1.02 30.60 -11.69
C ALA A 47 -0.23 29.74 -11.98
N VAL A 48 -0.19 28.43 -11.77
CA VAL A 48 -1.32 27.54 -12.09
C VAL A 48 -2.61 27.89 -11.33
N ARG A 49 -2.46 28.46 -10.12
CA ARG A 49 -3.56 28.95 -9.27
C ARG A 49 -4.07 30.34 -9.66
N ARG A 50 -3.24 31.15 -10.33
CA ARG A 50 -3.54 32.56 -10.66
C ARG A 50 -4.02 32.76 -12.10
N LEU A 51 -3.68 31.84 -13.00
CA LEU A 51 -3.97 31.96 -14.42
C LEU A 51 -5.23 31.17 -14.76
N VAL A 52 -6.24 31.83 -15.33
CA VAL A 52 -7.52 31.19 -15.70
C VAL A 52 -7.65 31.13 -17.23
N PRO A 53 -8.09 30.00 -17.82
CA PRO A 53 -8.37 29.89 -19.26
C PRO A 53 -9.37 30.94 -19.76
N ALA A 54 -9.07 31.61 -20.87
CA ALA A 54 -10.03 32.43 -21.60
C ALA A 54 -11.17 31.54 -22.13
N GLY A 55 -12.35 31.62 -21.51
CA GLY A 55 -13.53 30.81 -21.90
C GLY A 55 -14.24 30.11 -20.74
N ASN A 56 -13.77 30.28 -19.50
CA ASN A 56 -14.43 29.77 -18.30
C ASN A 56 -15.21 30.92 -17.59
N PRO A 57 -16.52 31.13 -17.85
CA PRO A 57 -17.20 32.34 -17.41
C PRO A 57 -17.58 32.36 -15.92
N THR A 58 -17.43 31.23 -15.21
CA THR A 58 -18.02 31.07 -13.87
C THR A 58 -17.25 30.11 -12.95
N SER A 59 -15.93 29.95 -13.11
CA SER A 59 -15.19 29.08 -12.17
C SER A 59 -15.23 29.71 -10.77
N PRO A 60 -15.75 29.04 -9.73
CA PRO A 60 -15.57 29.50 -8.36
C PRO A 60 -14.06 29.58 -8.06
N THR A 61 -13.66 30.43 -7.11
CA THR A 61 -12.26 30.62 -6.67
C THR A 61 -11.54 29.33 -6.23
N SER A 62 -12.28 28.22 -6.12
CA SER A 62 -11.84 26.89 -5.73
C SER A 62 -11.43 25.97 -6.89
N LEU A 63 -11.63 26.33 -8.17
CA LEU A 63 -11.31 25.50 -9.34
C LEU A 63 -10.35 26.24 -10.28
N ASP A 64 -9.09 25.80 -10.30
CA ASP A 64 -7.99 26.28 -11.16
C ASP A 64 -7.45 25.14 -12.06
N ASN A 65 -6.38 25.35 -12.83
CA ASN A 65 -5.90 24.35 -13.80
C ASN A 65 -5.31 23.07 -13.18
N ALA A 66 -5.01 23.08 -11.87
CA ALA A 66 -4.39 21.99 -11.14
C ALA A 66 -5.08 21.65 -9.81
N HIS A 67 -6.14 22.37 -9.41
CA HIS A 67 -6.84 22.17 -8.14
C HIS A 67 -8.35 22.31 -8.31
N GLY A 68 -9.11 21.74 -7.38
CA GLY A 68 -10.56 21.79 -7.32
C GLY A 68 -11.27 20.92 -8.34
N GLY A 69 -10.53 20.41 -9.33
CA GLY A 69 -11.07 19.67 -10.46
C GLY A 69 -10.33 18.36 -10.75
N PRO A 70 -10.78 17.63 -11.79
CA PRO A 70 -10.18 16.36 -12.19
C PRO A 70 -8.66 16.41 -12.35
N ALA A 71 -8.15 17.45 -13.03
CA ALA A 71 -6.72 17.69 -13.26
C ALA A 71 -5.80 17.66 -12.02
N PHE A 72 -6.35 17.75 -10.80
CA PHE A 72 -5.57 17.71 -9.56
C PHE A 72 -4.53 16.60 -9.51
N LEU A 73 -4.95 15.36 -9.71
CA LEU A 73 -4.05 14.21 -9.61
C LEU A 73 -3.03 14.12 -10.78
N PRO A 74 -3.43 14.18 -12.07
CA PRO A 74 -2.50 14.07 -13.18
C PRO A 74 -1.53 15.26 -13.26
N TRP A 75 -1.98 16.48 -12.93
CA TRP A 75 -1.13 17.65 -12.95
C TRP A 75 0.00 17.53 -11.94
N HIS A 76 -0.33 17.18 -10.70
CA HIS A 76 0.67 17.01 -9.65
C HIS A 76 1.58 15.80 -9.92
N ARG A 77 1.07 14.72 -10.52
CA ARG A 77 1.90 13.58 -10.96
C ARG A 77 2.95 14.00 -11.98
N GLU A 78 2.56 14.75 -13.01
CA GLU A 78 3.50 15.25 -14.02
C GLU A 78 4.48 16.26 -13.43
N TYR A 79 3.99 17.14 -12.54
CA TYR A 79 4.81 18.09 -11.80
C TYR A 79 5.93 17.39 -11.00
N LEU A 80 5.58 16.35 -10.24
CA LEU A 80 6.53 15.50 -9.52
C LEU A 80 7.51 14.81 -10.48
N ARG A 81 7.03 14.26 -11.59
CA ARG A 81 7.87 13.57 -12.58
C ARG A 81 8.93 14.52 -13.17
N ARG A 82 8.57 15.76 -13.45
CA ARG A 82 9.49 16.78 -13.96
C ARG A 82 10.53 17.19 -12.93
N LEU A 83 10.15 17.40 -11.67
CA LEU A 83 11.12 17.65 -10.61
C LEU A 83 12.08 16.46 -10.46
N GLU A 84 11.56 15.23 -10.43
CA GLU A 84 12.38 14.03 -10.30
C GLU A 84 13.38 13.90 -11.45
N ASN A 85 12.98 14.23 -12.68
CA ASN A 85 13.90 14.27 -13.82
C ASN A 85 14.97 15.36 -13.67
N ALA A 86 14.61 16.53 -13.16
CA ALA A 86 15.58 17.60 -12.88
C ALA A 86 16.59 17.16 -11.81
N LEU A 87 16.13 16.53 -10.71
CA LEU A 87 16.98 15.98 -9.66
C LEU A 87 17.90 14.87 -10.19
N ALA A 88 17.36 13.97 -11.02
CA ALA A 88 18.12 12.89 -11.64
C ALA A 88 19.19 13.40 -12.62
N SER A 89 19.05 14.62 -13.16
CA SER A 89 20.09 15.25 -13.98
C SER A 89 21.29 15.72 -13.15
N VAL A 90 21.09 15.97 -11.84
CA VAL A 90 22.16 16.24 -10.87
C VAL A 90 22.79 14.96 -10.34
N ASP A 91 21.96 14.00 -9.88
CA ASP A 91 22.42 12.67 -9.46
C ASP A 91 21.40 11.61 -9.91
N PRO A 92 21.76 10.71 -10.85
CA PRO A 92 20.84 9.72 -11.42
C PRO A 92 20.34 8.68 -10.41
N ARG A 93 20.90 8.63 -9.20
CA ARG A 93 20.46 7.76 -8.10
C ARG A 93 19.33 8.38 -7.27
N VAL A 94 19.01 9.66 -7.48
CA VAL A 94 17.95 10.35 -6.73
C VAL A 94 16.58 10.00 -7.32
N THR A 95 15.67 9.61 -6.43
CA THR A 95 14.24 9.46 -6.70
C THR A 95 13.47 10.29 -5.68
N LEU A 96 12.24 10.69 -5.99
CA LEU A 96 11.43 11.42 -5.02
C LEU A 96 11.03 10.47 -3.88
N PRO A 97 11.27 10.86 -2.62
CA PRO A 97 10.65 10.17 -1.50
C PRO A 97 9.21 10.60 -1.30
N TYR A 98 8.45 9.83 -0.54
CA TYR A 98 7.10 10.20 -0.11
C TYR A 98 6.98 10.21 1.42
N TRP A 99 6.16 11.13 1.93
CA TRP A 99 5.85 11.23 3.35
C TRP A 99 4.55 10.48 3.65
N ASN A 100 4.67 9.32 4.30
CA ASN A 100 3.53 8.46 4.58
C ASN A 100 2.71 8.90 5.81
N TRP A 101 2.06 10.06 5.71
CA TRP A 101 1.23 10.63 6.78
C TRP A 101 -0.05 9.82 7.11
N GLY A 102 -0.29 8.67 6.48
CA GLY A 102 -1.44 7.79 6.78
C GLY A 102 -1.24 6.84 7.98
N ILE A 103 -0.13 6.92 8.73
CA ILE A 103 0.15 6.09 9.91
C ILE A 103 0.49 7.01 11.09
N GLY A 104 0.07 6.63 12.30
CA GLY A 104 0.42 7.27 13.58
C GLY A 104 1.83 7.86 13.60
N ALA A 105 1.86 9.18 13.58
CA ALA A 105 2.88 9.99 12.92
C ALA A 105 3.87 10.64 13.89
N GLU A 106 4.27 9.95 14.96
CA GLU A 106 5.26 10.52 15.88
C GLU A 106 6.67 9.98 15.60
N ALA A 107 6.86 8.66 15.63
CA ALA A 107 8.20 8.08 15.46
C ALA A 107 8.75 8.20 14.02
N GLU A 108 7.89 8.06 12.99
CA GLU A 108 8.31 8.17 11.58
C GLU A 108 8.47 9.62 11.10
N THR A 109 7.72 10.57 11.68
CA THR A 109 7.75 11.99 11.29
C THR A 109 8.94 12.75 11.91
N ASN A 110 9.44 12.33 13.07
CA ASN A 110 10.56 13.01 13.73
C ASN A 110 11.86 12.97 12.92
N GLY A 111 12.12 11.90 12.16
CA GLY A 111 13.29 11.82 11.27
C GLY A 111 13.23 12.78 10.09
N LEU A 112 12.01 13.15 9.65
CA LEU A 112 11.79 14.05 8.52
C LEU A 112 12.32 15.46 8.80
N PHE A 113 12.11 15.93 10.03
CA PHE A 113 12.47 17.28 10.48
C PHE A 113 13.83 17.36 11.19
N ALA A 114 14.68 16.35 11.00
CA ALA A 114 16.05 16.39 11.47
C ALA A 114 16.94 17.23 10.52
N ASP A 115 18.04 17.75 11.04
CA ASP A 115 19.00 18.57 10.26
C ASP A 115 19.58 17.81 9.05
N TYR A 116 19.73 16.48 9.15
CA TYR A 116 20.20 15.64 8.05
C TYR A 116 19.16 15.46 6.94
N ALA A 117 17.91 15.89 7.15
CA ALA A 117 16.78 15.76 6.24
C ALA A 117 16.21 17.16 5.90
N LEU A 118 15.01 17.52 6.39
CA LEU A 118 14.31 18.75 6.01
C LEU A 118 14.50 19.93 6.98
N GLY A 119 15.29 19.79 8.05
CA GLY A 119 15.48 20.84 9.06
C GLY A 119 14.28 21.01 10.01
N ASN A 120 14.38 21.94 10.96
CA ASN A 120 13.46 22.05 12.10
C ASN A 120 11.97 22.16 11.70
N ARG A 121 11.11 21.55 12.51
CA ARG A 121 9.68 21.37 12.22
C ARG A 121 8.83 22.64 12.27
N ALA A 122 9.28 23.68 12.95
CA ALA A 122 8.46 24.85 13.27
C ALA A 122 9.31 26.13 13.23
N GLY A 123 8.65 27.24 12.90
CA GLY A 123 9.28 28.56 12.77
C GLY A 123 10.22 28.67 11.58
N GLU A 124 11.16 29.61 11.65
CA GLU A 124 12.21 29.78 10.65
C GLU A 124 13.11 28.54 10.60
N VAL A 125 13.34 27.99 9.41
CA VAL A 125 14.30 26.91 9.21
C VAL A 125 15.72 27.48 9.31
N SER A 126 16.37 27.21 10.43
CA SER A 126 17.65 27.83 10.83
C SER A 126 18.83 26.86 10.83
N SER A 127 18.56 25.57 10.59
CA SER A 127 19.56 24.50 10.53
C SER A 127 19.27 23.48 9.42
N GLY A 128 20.27 22.67 9.07
CA GLY A 128 20.18 21.66 8.02
C GLY A 128 20.29 22.22 6.60
N TYR A 129 19.93 21.40 5.60
CA TYR A 129 20.09 21.72 4.17
C TYR A 129 19.29 22.93 3.68
N PHE A 130 18.21 23.29 4.38
CA PHE A 130 17.27 24.32 3.93
C PHE A 130 17.30 25.58 4.79
N SER A 131 18.40 25.79 5.53
CA SER A 131 18.69 27.05 6.21
C SER A 131 19.07 28.15 5.21
N ALA A 132 18.61 29.38 5.44
CA ALA A 132 18.99 30.53 4.64
C ALA A 132 20.49 30.87 4.77
N SER A 133 21.11 30.60 5.93
CA SER A 133 22.51 30.92 6.21
C SER A 133 23.51 29.94 5.59
N GLY A 134 23.03 28.84 5.02
CA GLY A 134 23.86 27.78 4.46
C GLY A 134 23.82 26.51 5.29
N ASP A 135 23.92 25.38 4.60
CA ASP A 135 24.01 24.07 5.23
C ASP A 135 25.46 23.72 5.63
N SER A 136 25.63 22.83 6.60
CA SER A 136 26.96 22.42 7.08
C SER A 136 27.71 21.45 6.16
N VAL A 137 27.09 20.99 5.07
CA VAL A 137 27.64 19.98 4.14
C VAL A 137 28.16 20.63 2.85
N LEU A 138 27.37 21.48 2.21
CA LEU A 138 27.71 22.15 0.95
C LEU A 138 28.02 23.65 1.13
N GLY A 139 27.62 24.25 2.26
CA GLY A 139 27.77 25.68 2.50
C GLY A 139 26.81 26.53 1.65
N LEU A 140 25.75 25.93 1.11
CA LEU A 140 24.81 26.58 0.20
C LEU A 140 23.52 26.96 0.94
N GLY A 141 23.12 28.23 0.84
CA GLY A 141 21.92 28.75 1.50
C GLY A 141 20.63 28.48 0.73
N TRP A 142 19.51 28.40 1.46
CA TRP A 142 18.16 28.30 0.92
C TRP A 142 17.40 29.61 1.11
N THR A 143 17.51 30.51 0.12
CA THR A 143 16.85 31.82 0.17
C THR A 143 15.68 31.91 -0.82
N ILE A 144 14.57 32.47 -0.38
CA ILE A 144 13.37 32.68 -1.20
C ILE A 144 13.50 34.00 -1.95
N PRO A 145 13.38 34.02 -3.30
CA PRO A 145 13.40 35.28 -4.04
C PRO A 145 12.13 36.08 -3.78
N VAL A 146 12.25 37.41 -3.70
CA VAL A 146 11.17 38.34 -3.34
C VAL A 146 9.87 38.10 -4.13
N PRO A 147 9.87 37.87 -5.46
CA PRO A 147 8.63 37.62 -6.20
C PRO A 147 7.85 36.37 -5.73
N LEU A 148 8.54 35.38 -5.15
CA LEU A 148 7.95 34.13 -4.67
C LEU A 148 7.66 34.14 -3.16
N ARG A 149 8.04 35.22 -2.44
CA ARG A 149 7.82 35.33 -1.00
C ARG A 149 6.43 35.88 -0.71
N LEU A 150 5.49 34.98 -0.39
CA LEU A 150 4.07 35.34 -0.21
C LEU A 150 3.62 35.53 1.25
N ASN A 151 4.41 35.10 2.24
CA ASN A 151 4.03 35.17 3.66
C ASN A 151 4.65 36.35 4.41
N ASP A 152 5.98 36.46 4.39
CA ASP A 152 6.71 37.48 5.14
C ASP A 152 7.83 38.10 4.28
N PRO A 153 7.65 39.32 3.76
CA PRO A 153 8.64 39.95 2.90
C PRO A 153 9.92 40.39 3.65
N SER A 154 9.96 40.31 4.98
CA SER A 154 11.09 40.77 5.79
C SER A 154 12.20 39.72 6.02
N SER A 155 11.89 38.43 5.82
CA SER A 155 12.87 37.33 5.91
C SER A 155 12.93 36.52 4.60
N PRO A 156 14.14 36.26 4.06
CA PRO A 156 14.31 35.38 2.90
C PRO A 156 14.29 33.88 3.27
N ALA A 157 14.17 33.54 4.56
CA ALA A 157 14.26 32.16 5.02
C ALA A 157 12.96 31.38 4.84
N LEU A 158 13.09 30.05 4.71
CA LEU A 158 11.96 29.13 4.77
C LEU A 158 11.31 29.16 6.15
N HIS A 159 9.97 29.25 6.19
CA HIS A 159 9.19 29.29 7.42
C HIS A 159 8.13 28.20 7.45
N ARG A 160 8.05 27.50 8.59
CA ARG A 160 6.96 26.58 8.96
C ARG A 160 6.13 27.18 10.08
N GLY A 161 4.93 26.65 10.34
CA GLY A 161 4.05 27.13 11.42
C GLY A 161 4.73 27.17 12.79
N GLU A 162 4.26 28.05 13.69
CA GLU A 162 4.97 28.37 14.95
C GLU A 162 4.91 27.28 16.04
N ASP A 163 3.98 26.32 15.96
CA ASP A 163 3.96 25.20 16.91
C ASP A 163 3.29 23.92 16.36
N LEU A 164 4.09 22.93 15.96
CA LEU A 164 3.64 21.56 15.63
C LEU A 164 3.72 20.60 16.84
N SER A 165 3.82 21.10 18.08
CA SER A 165 4.15 20.28 19.27
C SER A 165 3.13 19.22 19.66
N ALA A 166 1.96 19.19 19.03
CA ALA A 166 1.10 18.03 19.03
C ALA A 166 0.81 17.63 17.58
N VAL A 167 1.39 16.51 17.13
CA VAL A 167 0.57 15.60 16.32
C VAL A 167 -0.64 15.34 17.22
N PRO A 168 -1.87 15.76 16.87
CA PRO A 168 -2.98 15.61 17.80
C PRO A 168 -3.12 14.11 18.10
N THR A 169 -2.76 13.71 19.32
CA THR A 169 -2.91 12.33 19.79
C THR A 169 -4.38 11.94 19.89
N GLU A 170 -5.27 12.92 19.81
CA GLU A 170 -6.72 12.78 19.72
C GLU A 170 -7.31 13.69 18.63
N PRO A 171 -8.41 13.28 17.97
CA PRO A 171 -9.04 14.05 16.90
C PRO A 171 -9.66 15.35 17.43
N VAL A 172 -8.91 16.45 17.35
CA VAL A 172 -9.50 17.79 17.47
C VAL A 172 -10.26 18.08 16.19
N ALA A 173 -11.53 18.49 16.34
CA ALA A 173 -12.55 18.49 15.29
C ALA A 173 -12.29 19.35 14.03
N ASN A 174 -11.14 20.04 13.91
CA ASN A 174 -10.82 20.86 12.74
C ASN A 174 -9.34 20.88 12.30
N SER A 175 -8.48 19.99 12.80
CA SER A 175 -7.04 19.96 12.43
C SER A 175 -6.41 18.57 12.57
N THR A 176 -7.20 17.51 12.41
CA THR A 176 -6.70 16.15 12.61
C THR A 176 -5.71 15.77 11.51
N PHE A 177 -4.48 15.44 11.90
CA PHE A 177 -3.52 14.76 11.04
C PHE A 177 -4.18 13.52 10.43
N PRO A 178 -4.01 13.22 9.12
CA PRO A 178 -4.77 12.13 8.53
C PRO A 178 -4.40 10.78 9.15
N SER A 179 -5.39 9.89 9.29
CA SER A 179 -5.17 8.55 9.85
C SER A 179 -5.22 7.46 8.78
N ALA A 180 -4.85 6.24 9.15
CA ALA A 180 -4.93 5.07 8.30
C ALA A 180 -6.38 4.80 7.85
N GLU A 181 -7.33 5.02 8.76
CA GLU A 181 -8.76 4.89 8.53
C GLU A 181 -9.26 5.92 7.50
N THR A 182 -8.77 7.16 7.58
CA THR A 182 -9.07 8.18 6.57
C THR A 182 -8.63 7.73 5.19
N VAL A 183 -7.37 7.28 5.03
CA VAL A 183 -6.85 6.78 3.75
C VAL A 183 -7.65 5.57 3.25
N PHE A 184 -7.94 4.62 4.14
CA PHE A 184 -8.73 3.44 3.80
C PHE A 184 -10.13 3.81 3.29
N SER A 185 -10.81 4.76 3.95
CA SER A 185 -12.15 5.22 3.54
C SER A 185 -12.14 5.91 2.17
N ILE A 186 -11.06 6.63 1.84
CA ILE A 186 -10.90 7.30 0.54
C ILE A 186 -10.74 6.25 -0.55
N LEU A 187 -9.90 5.23 -0.34
CA LEU A 187 -9.64 4.16 -1.30
C LEU A 187 -10.88 3.31 -1.65
N GLN A 188 -11.90 3.29 -0.79
CA GLN A 188 -13.17 2.59 -1.04
C GLN A 188 -14.13 3.33 -1.99
N ARG A 189 -13.77 4.53 -2.46
CA ARG A 189 -14.65 5.34 -3.31
C ARG A 189 -14.59 4.87 -4.76
N GLY A 190 -15.68 4.32 -5.27
CA GLY A 190 -15.74 3.77 -6.63
C GLY A 190 -15.92 4.78 -7.77
N SER A 191 -15.96 6.08 -7.49
CA SER A 191 -16.01 7.15 -8.50
C SER A 191 -14.77 8.02 -8.36
N PHE A 192 -14.13 8.33 -9.49
CA PHE A 192 -12.98 9.22 -9.51
C PHE A 192 -13.29 10.58 -8.89
N SER A 193 -14.48 11.14 -9.16
CA SER A 193 -14.85 12.43 -8.60
C SER A 193 -14.94 12.39 -7.07
N THR A 194 -15.55 11.35 -6.50
CA THR A 194 -15.69 11.27 -5.03
C THR A 194 -14.35 10.92 -4.37
N PHE A 195 -13.55 10.05 -5.00
CA PHE A 195 -12.18 9.73 -4.59
C PHE A 195 -11.29 10.98 -4.58
N ARG A 196 -11.16 11.66 -5.72
CA ARG A 196 -10.31 12.85 -5.89
C ARG A 196 -10.71 13.95 -4.93
N THR A 197 -12.00 14.30 -4.86
CA THR A 197 -12.47 15.35 -3.95
C THR A 197 -12.15 15.01 -2.50
N ALA A 198 -12.33 13.75 -2.06
CA ALA A 198 -12.03 13.36 -0.69
C ALA A 198 -10.52 13.36 -0.39
N LEU A 199 -9.68 12.96 -1.36
CA LEU A 199 -8.22 12.98 -1.22
C LEU A 199 -7.66 14.41 -1.19
N GLU A 200 -8.19 15.30 -2.03
CA GLU A 200 -7.78 16.70 -2.11
C GLU A 200 -8.21 17.50 -0.86
N THR A 201 -9.49 17.44 -0.51
CA THR A 201 -10.06 18.32 0.53
C THR A 201 -9.79 17.87 1.97
N VAL A 202 -9.55 16.57 2.18
CA VAL A 202 -9.35 16.04 3.53
C VAL A 202 -7.87 15.97 3.86
N PRO A 203 -7.08 14.98 3.40
CA PRO A 203 -5.71 14.91 3.85
C PRO A 203 -4.76 15.91 3.17
N HIS A 204 -4.97 16.24 1.89
CA HIS A 204 -4.07 17.15 1.18
C HIS A 204 -4.16 18.58 1.71
N ASP A 205 -5.35 19.20 1.66
CA ASP A 205 -5.54 20.59 2.11
C ASP A 205 -5.22 20.76 3.61
N ARG A 206 -5.58 19.76 4.43
CA ARG A 206 -5.29 19.82 5.87
C ARG A 206 -3.81 19.74 6.15
N LEU A 207 -3.02 19.00 5.38
CA LEU A 207 -1.57 18.93 5.62
C LEU A 207 -0.83 20.17 5.16
N HIS A 208 -1.27 20.82 4.09
CA HIS A 208 -0.81 22.17 3.77
C HIS A 208 -1.03 23.14 4.94
N GLY A 209 -2.24 23.13 5.53
CA GLY A 209 -2.55 23.94 6.71
C GLY A 209 -1.82 23.52 7.99
N TRP A 210 -1.61 22.21 8.18
CA TRP A 210 -0.93 21.66 9.36
C TRP A 210 0.55 22.03 9.38
N VAL A 211 1.29 21.90 8.27
CA VAL A 211 2.69 22.33 8.22
C VAL A 211 2.79 23.86 8.36
N GLY A 212 1.86 24.60 7.76
CA GLY A 212 1.76 26.05 7.89
C GLY A 212 2.97 26.79 7.30
N GLY A 213 3.08 28.08 7.59
CA GLY A 213 4.13 28.92 7.00
C GLY A 213 4.06 28.90 5.47
N ASP A 214 5.19 28.73 4.79
CA ASP A 214 5.26 28.72 3.32
C ASP A 214 4.38 27.62 2.69
N MET A 215 4.25 26.45 3.36
CA MET A 215 3.36 25.36 2.95
C MET A 215 1.87 25.74 2.92
N GLY A 216 1.47 26.81 3.62
CA GLY A 216 0.09 27.32 3.63
C GLY A 216 -0.26 28.20 2.43
N THR A 217 0.68 28.47 1.52
CA THR A 217 0.48 29.41 0.40
C THR A 217 0.48 28.72 -0.97
N SER A 218 0.18 29.48 -2.03
CA SER A 218 0.39 29.03 -3.41
C SER A 218 1.87 28.84 -3.76
N ALA A 219 2.81 29.35 -2.96
CA ALA A 219 4.24 29.12 -3.11
C ALA A 219 4.73 27.96 -2.21
N SER A 220 3.82 27.09 -1.77
CA SER A 220 4.14 25.93 -0.92
C SER A 220 5.26 25.02 -1.42
N PRO A 221 5.52 24.85 -2.73
CA PRO A 221 6.71 24.11 -3.18
C PRO A 221 8.05 24.71 -2.76
N ILE A 222 8.09 25.92 -2.19
CA ILE A 222 9.30 26.47 -1.55
C ILE A 222 9.80 25.56 -0.43
N ASP A 223 8.90 24.91 0.31
CA ASP A 223 9.30 23.90 1.28
C ASP A 223 9.41 22.54 0.57
N PRO A 224 10.59 21.89 0.55
CA PRO A 224 10.76 20.59 -0.08
C PRO A 224 9.80 19.50 0.43
N ILE A 225 9.23 19.65 1.64
CA ILE A 225 8.20 18.74 2.16
C ILE A 225 6.97 18.65 1.26
N PHE A 226 6.69 19.69 0.46
CA PHE A 226 5.64 19.69 -0.56
C PHE A 226 5.73 18.45 -1.45
N PHE A 227 6.91 18.17 -1.99
CA PHE A 227 7.09 17.09 -2.96
C PHE A 227 6.91 15.71 -2.32
N LEU A 228 7.28 15.57 -1.04
CA LEU A 228 7.06 14.33 -0.30
C LEU A 228 5.58 14.12 0.03
N HIS A 229 4.87 15.20 0.40
CA HIS A 229 3.43 15.19 0.63
C HIS A 229 2.67 14.81 -0.65
N HIS A 230 2.99 15.47 -1.77
CA HIS A 230 2.38 15.21 -3.07
C HIS A 230 2.76 13.85 -3.65
N ALA A 231 3.96 13.34 -3.39
CA ALA A 231 4.33 11.97 -3.75
C ALA A 231 3.47 10.93 -3.00
N GLN A 232 3.01 11.21 -1.77
CA GLN A 232 2.07 10.35 -1.05
C GLN A 232 0.64 10.47 -1.60
N VAL A 233 0.20 11.67 -1.98
CA VAL A 233 -1.08 11.85 -2.69
C VAL A 233 -1.09 11.05 -3.99
N ASP A 234 0.00 11.15 -4.76
CA ASP A 234 0.21 10.39 -5.99
C ASP A 234 0.23 8.87 -5.76
N ARG A 235 0.87 8.42 -4.68
CA ARG A 235 0.88 7.01 -4.25
C ARG A 235 -0.52 6.49 -3.96
N ILE A 236 -1.34 7.25 -3.23
CA ILE A 236 -2.72 6.86 -2.92
C ILE A 236 -3.54 6.74 -4.21
N TRP A 237 -3.32 7.62 -5.18
CA TRP A 237 -3.95 7.50 -6.49
C TRP A 237 -3.47 6.26 -7.25
N ALA A 238 -2.17 5.98 -7.29
CA ALA A 238 -1.62 4.78 -7.93
C ALA A 238 -2.21 3.48 -7.31
N ILE A 239 -2.42 3.45 -6.00
CA ILE A 239 -3.10 2.34 -5.31
C ILE A 239 -4.57 2.24 -5.73
N TRP A 240 -5.30 3.36 -5.77
CA TRP A 240 -6.70 3.39 -6.19
C TRP A 240 -6.90 2.89 -7.62
N GLN A 241 -5.99 3.25 -8.53
CA GLN A 241 -6.04 2.83 -9.93
C GLN A 241 -5.88 1.32 -10.15
N ARG A 242 -5.48 0.54 -9.13
CA ARG A 242 -5.42 -0.92 -9.22
C ARG A 242 -6.79 -1.57 -9.18
N GLU A 243 -7.69 -1.01 -8.37
CA GLU A 243 -9.09 -1.45 -8.30
C GLU A 243 -9.93 -0.76 -9.38
N TYR A 244 -9.60 0.49 -9.70
CA TYR A 244 -10.34 1.30 -10.67
C TYR A 244 -9.42 1.70 -11.84
N PRO A 245 -8.98 0.73 -12.66
CA PRO A 245 -8.02 0.99 -13.72
C PRO A 245 -8.62 1.77 -14.89
N GLY A 246 -7.78 2.62 -15.46
CA GLY A 246 -7.94 3.16 -16.80
C GLY A 246 -8.86 4.37 -16.95
N GLU A 247 -8.99 4.74 -18.21
CA GLU A 247 -9.60 5.97 -18.74
C GLU A 247 -11.09 6.11 -18.42
N ARG A 248 -11.80 4.99 -18.22
CA ARG A 248 -13.26 4.97 -18.02
C ARG A 248 -13.73 5.71 -16.78
N TYR A 249 -12.85 5.86 -15.80
CA TYR A 249 -13.18 6.55 -14.55
C TYR A 249 -12.90 8.05 -14.63
N TYR A 250 -12.16 8.48 -15.65
CA TYR A 250 -11.79 9.87 -15.83
C TYR A 250 -12.86 10.63 -16.64
N PRO A 251 -13.14 11.91 -16.33
CA PRO A 251 -14.08 12.70 -17.11
C PRO A 251 -13.66 12.82 -18.58
N GLN A 252 -14.58 12.54 -19.50
CA GLN A 252 -14.37 12.67 -20.95
C GLN A 252 -15.12 13.90 -21.48
N ARG A 253 -14.49 14.63 -22.39
CA ARG A 253 -15.14 15.73 -23.12
C ARG A 253 -15.90 15.13 -24.29
N LEU A 254 -17.23 15.09 -24.18
CA LEU A 254 -18.14 14.55 -25.20
C LEU A 254 -18.98 15.68 -25.80
N GLU A 255 -19.28 15.59 -27.10
CA GLU A 255 -20.20 16.52 -27.78
C GLU A 255 -21.60 16.44 -27.12
N GLY A 256 -22.14 17.59 -26.69
CA GLY A 256 -23.39 17.65 -25.92
C GLY A 256 -23.31 17.16 -24.47
N GLY A 257 -22.10 16.84 -23.96
CA GLY A 257 -21.84 16.43 -22.58
C GLY A 257 -21.79 17.60 -21.58
N PRO A 258 -21.57 17.31 -20.28
CA PRO A 258 -21.42 18.34 -19.27
C PRO A 258 -20.22 19.26 -19.57
N ASN A 259 -20.36 20.55 -19.24
CA ASN A 259 -19.28 21.51 -19.45
C ASN A 259 -18.13 21.25 -18.46
N ILE A 260 -17.02 20.68 -18.95
CA ILE A 260 -15.79 20.44 -18.19
C ILE A 260 -14.81 21.58 -18.48
N ALA A 261 -14.13 22.10 -17.46
CA ALA A 261 -13.09 23.11 -17.64
C ALA A 261 -11.93 22.56 -18.49
N ILE A 262 -11.34 23.40 -19.35
CA ILE A 262 -10.21 23.02 -20.21
C ILE A 262 -9.05 22.55 -19.32
N GLY A 263 -8.41 21.44 -19.71
CA GLY A 263 -7.31 20.80 -18.98
C GLY A 263 -7.74 19.77 -17.95
N HIS A 264 -9.05 19.62 -17.71
CA HIS A 264 -9.59 18.66 -16.74
C HIS A 264 -10.20 17.40 -17.38
N ALA A 265 -10.52 17.42 -18.67
CA ALA A 265 -10.94 16.19 -19.34
C ALA A 265 -9.74 15.31 -19.68
N LEU A 266 -9.98 14.01 -19.82
CA LEU A 266 -8.97 12.97 -20.07
C LEU A 266 -7.98 13.32 -21.21
N ASP A 267 -8.49 13.93 -22.28
CA ASP A 267 -7.74 14.26 -23.50
C ASP A 267 -7.43 15.76 -23.63
N ASP A 268 -7.83 16.57 -22.64
CA ASP A 268 -7.45 17.97 -22.64
C ASP A 268 -5.99 18.10 -22.19
N TYR A 269 -5.17 18.87 -22.93
CA TYR A 269 -3.83 19.17 -22.46
C TYR A 269 -3.87 20.09 -21.23
N MET A 270 -3.05 19.77 -20.23
CA MET A 270 -2.98 20.50 -18.96
C MET A 270 -2.02 21.68 -19.06
N TRP A 271 -2.40 22.85 -18.56
CA TRP A 271 -1.46 23.98 -18.47
C TRP A 271 -0.36 23.69 -17.45
N PRO A 272 0.92 24.00 -17.70
CA PRO A 272 1.43 24.73 -18.86
C PRO A 272 1.94 23.82 -20.00
N TRP A 273 1.68 22.51 -19.92
CA TRP A 273 2.04 21.51 -20.93
C TRP A 273 0.91 21.36 -21.96
N ASP A 274 0.46 22.48 -22.49
CA ASP A 274 -0.62 22.57 -23.47
C ASP A 274 -0.13 23.02 -24.85
N GLY A 275 1.19 23.19 -25.02
CA GLY A 275 1.80 23.74 -26.21
C GLY A 275 1.59 25.25 -26.40
N GLY A 276 1.23 25.99 -25.35
CA GLY A 276 1.04 27.44 -25.37
C GLY A 276 -0.34 27.89 -25.88
N ASN A 277 -1.34 27.02 -25.77
CA ASN A 277 -2.67 27.24 -26.36
C ASN A 277 -3.63 28.02 -25.43
N LEU A 278 -3.41 27.99 -24.12
CA LEU A 278 -4.25 28.67 -23.14
C LEU A 278 -3.89 30.16 -23.04
N VAL A 279 -4.80 31.00 -23.52
CA VAL A 279 -4.77 32.45 -23.29
C VAL A 279 -5.17 32.71 -21.84
N LEU A 280 -4.22 33.20 -21.06
CA LEU A 280 -4.40 33.54 -19.66
C LEU A 280 -5.12 34.90 -19.57
N ARG A 281 -6.19 35.02 -18.79
CA ARG A 281 -6.75 36.34 -18.51
C ARG A 281 -5.73 37.18 -17.73
N GLU A 282 -5.38 38.35 -18.25
CA GLU A 282 -4.62 39.35 -17.51
C GLU A 282 -5.42 39.77 -16.27
N SER A 283 -5.00 39.30 -15.11
CA SER A 283 -5.08 40.15 -13.92
C SER A 283 -3.75 40.89 -13.82
N GLU A 284 -3.73 42.06 -13.19
CA GLU A 284 -2.54 42.92 -13.00
C GLU A 284 -1.31 42.20 -12.38
N SER A 285 -1.45 40.93 -11.97
CA SER A 285 -0.41 40.06 -11.42
C SER A 285 0.39 39.23 -12.43
N ASN A 286 0.02 39.20 -13.73
CA ASN A 286 0.67 38.34 -14.74
C ASN A 286 2.08 38.83 -15.14
N THR A 287 2.38 40.12 -14.95
CA THR A 287 3.69 40.71 -15.30
C THR A 287 4.82 40.26 -14.37
N VAL A 288 4.52 39.86 -13.14
CA VAL A 288 5.53 39.53 -12.13
C VAL A 288 5.99 38.07 -12.21
N PHE A 289 5.10 37.13 -12.53
CA PHE A 289 5.42 35.70 -12.49
C PHE A 289 5.76 35.09 -13.85
N ALA A 290 5.22 35.61 -14.95
CA ALA A 290 5.51 35.09 -16.28
C ALA A 290 7.02 35.07 -16.62
N PRO A 291 7.84 36.08 -16.24
CA PRO A 291 9.30 36.04 -16.44
C PRO A 291 10.02 34.96 -15.61
N LEU A 292 9.37 34.43 -14.56
CA LEU A 292 9.94 33.43 -13.65
C LEU A 292 9.63 31.99 -14.09
N LEU A 293 8.78 31.81 -15.10
CA LEU A 293 8.41 30.49 -15.60
C LEU A 293 9.53 29.87 -16.45
N PRO A 294 9.64 28.54 -16.47
CA PRO A 294 10.56 27.88 -17.39
C PRO A 294 10.13 28.14 -18.83
N THR A 295 11.09 28.16 -19.76
CA THR A 295 10.77 28.15 -21.20
C THR A 295 10.20 26.79 -21.56
N LEU A 296 8.95 26.76 -22.04
CA LEU A 296 8.27 25.53 -22.45
C LEU A 296 8.19 25.46 -23.98
N ALA A 297 8.46 24.27 -24.51
CA ALA A 297 8.43 24.05 -25.95
C ALA A 297 6.97 23.95 -26.44
N THR A 298 6.69 24.39 -27.66
CA THR A 298 5.32 24.36 -28.24
C THR A 298 4.80 22.94 -28.51
N ASN A 299 5.69 21.95 -28.52
CA ASN A 299 5.39 20.53 -28.59
C ASN A 299 5.33 19.85 -27.22
N ASP A 300 5.55 20.58 -26.12
CA ASP A 300 5.41 20.07 -24.76
C ASP A 300 3.93 20.00 -24.39
N ARG A 301 3.36 18.80 -24.58
CA ARG A 301 1.93 18.54 -24.47
C ARG A 301 1.69 17.31 -23.62
N VAL A 302 0.93 17.47 -22.52
CA VAL A 302 0.61 16.38 -21.59
C VAL A 302 -0.85 16.49 -21.20
N SER A 303 -1.60 15.41 -21.41
CA SER A 303 -2.98 15.24 -20.98
C SER A 303 -3.06 14.31 -19.76
N PRO A 304 -4.19 14.27 -19.03
CA PRO A 304 -4.40 13.28 -17.99
C PRO A 304 -4.21 11.83 -18.45
N ARG A 305 -4.54 11.51 -19.71
CA ARG A 305 -4.33 10.18 -20.30
C ARG A 305 -2.87 9.75 -20.24
N ASP A 306 -1.96 10.66 -20.56
CA ASP A 306 -0.53 10.38 -20.69
C ASP A 306 0.15 10.01 -19.36
N VAL A 307 -0.54 10.22 -18.23
CA VAL A 307 0.03 10.05 -16.89
C VAL A 307 -0.76 9.08 -16.00
N LEU A 308 -1.68 8.30 -16.57
CA LEU A 308 -2.49 7.37 -15.78
C LEU A 308 -1.68 6.22 -15.18
N ASP A 309 -0.64 5.71 -15.85
CA ASP A 309 0.13 4.56 -15.37
C ASP A 309 1.54 4.96 -14.92
N THR A 310 1.83 4.82 -13.62
CA THR A 310 3.15 5.13 -13.08
C THR A 310 4.27 4.25 -13.67
N ARG A 311 3.95 3.01 -14.05
CA ARG A 311 4.92 2.07 -14.65
C ARG A 311 5.30 2.49 -16.07
N GLU A 312 4.34 2.95 -16.86
CA GLU A 312 4.61 3.55 -18.18
C GLU A 312 5.44 4.83 -18.05
N LEU A 313 5.21 5.60 -16.97
CA LEU A 313 6.04 6.75 -16.59
C LEU A 313 7.43 6.37 -16.01
N GLY A 314 7.69 5.08 -15.79
CA GLY A 314 8.99 4.55 -15.38
C GLY A 314 9.27 4.53 -13.88
N TYR A 315 8.25 4.66 -13.01
CA TYR A 315 8.43 4.62 -11.55
C TYR A 315 7.35 3.82 -10.79
N VAL A 316 7.71 3.37 -9.58
CA VAL A 316 6.85 2.65 -8.63
C VAL A 316 7.14 3.12 -7.20
N TYR A 317 6.33 2.75 -6.22
CA TYR A 317 6.61 3.02 -4.80
C TYR A 317 7.15 1.81 -4.04
N ASP A 318 7.97 2.05 -3.01
CA ASP A 318 8.48 0.97 -2.17
C ASP A 318 7.35 0.24 -1.41
N GLY A 319 7.47 -1.09 -1.30
CA GLY A 319 6.46 -1.94 -0.68
C GLY A 319 5.25 -2.28 -1.57
N GLU A 320 5.14 -1.70 -2.77
CA GLU A 320 4.17 -2.09 -3.80
C GLU A 320 4.58 -3.35 -4.56
N ASP A 321 5.86 -3.74 -4.50
CA ASP A 321 6.43 -4.85 -5.25
C ASP A 321 6.83 -6.06 -4.38
N VAL A 322 6.33 -6.24 -3.15
CA VAL A 322 6.53 -7.54 -2.48
C VAL A 322 5.70 -8.56 -3.26
N PRO A 323 6.31 -9.46 -4.03
CA PRO A 323 5.56 -10.13 -5.07
C PRO A 323 4.65 -11.19 -4.45
N ARG A 324 3.35 -10.92 -4.33
CA ARG A 324 2.35 -11.87 -3.80
C ARG A 324 1.49 -12.43 -4.91
N GLU A 325 0.99 -13.63 -4.71
CA GLU A 325 0.05 -14.27 -5.61
C GLU A 325 -1.06 -14.91 -4.77
N VAL A 326 -2.29 -14.63 -5.16
CA VAL A 326 -3.49 -15.25 -4.62
C VAL A 326 -4.13 -16.01 -5.76
N GLY A 327 -4.37 -17.30 -5.56
CA GLY A 327 -4.84 -18.15 -6.64
C GLY A 327 -5.67 -19.32 -6.16
N LYS A 328 -6.28 -20.01 -7.13
CA LYS A 328 -7.18 -21.13 -6.88
C LYS A 328 -7.04 -22.15 -8.02
N THR A 329 -6.87 -23.42 -7.70
CA THR A 329 -6.89 -24.50 -8.71
C THR A 329 -8.32 -24.70 -9.23
N PRO A 330 -8.51 -25.26 -10.44
CA PRO A 330 -9.81 -25.82 -10.81
C PRO A 330 -10.26 -26.93 -9.84
N VAL A 331 -11.52 -27.37 -9.95
CA VAL A 331 -12.07 -28.46 -9.13
C VAL A 331 -11.67 -29.80 -9.75
N ASP A 332 -10.36 -30.07 -9.77
CA ASP A 332 -9.73 -31.22 -10.41
C ASP A 332 -8.49 -31.72 -9.63
N THR A 333 -8.24 -31.20 -8.43
CA THR A 333 -7.12 -31.64 -7.58
C THR A 333 -7.58 -32.76 -6.65
N THR A 334 -6.84 -33.88 -6.65
CA THR A 334 -7.13 -35.10 -5.88
C THR A 334 -5.90 -35.44 -4.99
N HIS A 335 -5.73 -36.72 -4.62
CA HIS A 335 -4.50 -37.23 -4.01
C HIS A 335 -3.29 -37.25 -4.95
N GLU A 336 -3.47 -36.98 -6.25
CA GLU A 336 -2.37 -36.83 -7.18
C GLU A 336 -1.77 -35.42 -7.09
N TRP A 337 -0.43 -35.35 -7.14
CA TRP A 337 0.29 -34.07 -7.12
C TRP A 337 -0.03 -33.23 -8.35
N ARG A 338 -0.56 -32.03 -8.11
CA ARG A 338 -0.85 -31.03 -9.13
C ARG A 338 0.13 -29.87 -9.06
N ALA A 339 0.87 -29.65 -10.15
CA ALA A 339 1.72 -28.47 -10.29
C ALA A 339 0.91 -27.22 -10.67
N VAL A 340 1.18 -26.12 -9.99
CA VAL A 340 0.68 -24.78 -10.29
C VAL A 340 1.88 -23.91 -10.66
N GLN A 341 1.80 -23.28 -11.83
CA GLN A 341 2.80 -22.31 -12.28
C GLN A 341 2.52 -20.96 -11.60
N LEU A 342 3.52 -20.46 -10.88
CA LEU A 342 3.48 -19.16 -10.23
C LEU A 342 3.99 -18.08 -11.19
N LYS A 343 3.48 -16.86 -11.05
CA LYS A 343 3.95 -15.71 -11.82
C LYS A 343 5.46 -15.51 -11.57
N PRO A 344 6.33 -15.46 -12.62
CA PRO A 344 7.77 -15.33 -12.45
C PRO A 344 8.16 -14.09 -11.62
N LYS A 345 8.99 -14.28 -10.60
CA LYS A 345 9.44 -13.26 -9.64
C LYS A 345 10.93 -13.45 -9.29
N ASN A 346 11.64 -12.36 -8.98
CA ASN A 346 13.07 -12.38 -8.63
C ASN A 346 13.26 -12.63 -7.11
N GLY A 347 13.76 -13.78 -6.63
CA GLY A 347 14.16 -13.96 -5.21
C GLY A 347 14.55 -15.39 -4.73
N LEU A 348 14.49 -15.65 -3.38
CA LEU A 348 14.61 -16.91 -2.55
C LEU A 348 13.28 -17.65 -2.10
N ASP A 349 13.24 -19.00 -2.11
CA ASP A 349 12.05 -19.88 -1.95
C ASP A 349 10.77 -19.30 -1.28
N PRO A 350 9.59 -19.36 -1.93
CA PRO A 350 8.40 -18.68 -1.47
C PRO A 350 7.76 -19.34 -0.24
N VAL A 351 7.10 -18.54 0.58
CA VAL A 351 6.21 -19.03 1.62
C VAL A 351 4.81 -19.23 1.03
N VAL A 352 4.30 -20.45 1.18
CA VAL A 352 2.96 -20.85 0.76
C VAL A 352 2.08 -21.04 2.00
N VAL A 353 0.84 -20.57 1.94
CA VAL A 353 -0.26 -21.04 2.80
C VAL A 353 -1.45 -21.38 1.92
N ALA A 354 -2.11 -22.50 2.20
CA ALA A 354 -3.15 -23.05 1.33
C ALA A 354 -4.28 -23.74 2.11
N GLY A 355 -5.44 -23.89 1.46
CA GLY A 355 -6.60 -24.58 2.03
C GLY A 355 -7.65 -24.95 0.98
N LEU A 356 -8.46 -25.94 1.29
CA LEU A 356 -9.55 -26.44 0.41
C LEU A 356 -10.64 -25.38 0.25
N GLN A 357 -11.08 -25.10 -0.97
CA GLN A 357 -12.09 -24.08 -1.30
C GLN A 357 -13.47 -24.68 -1.58
N THR A 358 -13.54 -26.00 -1.64
CA THR A 358 -14.75 -26.77 -1.92
C THR A 358 -14.91 -27.85 -0.87
N PHE A 359 -16.11 -28.42 -0.83
CA PHE A 359 -16.43 -29.62 -0.06
C PHE A 359 -17.14 -30.58 -1.03
N LYS A 360 -16.39 -31.51 -1.63
CA LYS A 360 -16.87 -32.52 -2.57
C LYS A 360 -16.80 -33.92 -1.98
N GLY A 361 -15.65 -34.29 -1.41
CA GLY A 361 -15.49 -35.49 -0.58
C GLY A 361 -16.07 -35.26 0.82
N SER A 362 -16.70 -36.28 1.40
CA SER A 362 -17.16 -36.23 2.78
C SER A 362 -16.03 -36.36 3.79
N ASP A 363 -14.90 -36.90 3.34
CA ASP A 363 -13.91 -37.51 4.19
C ASP A 363 -12.96 -36.42 4.71
N PRO A 364 -12.43 -36.54 5.95
CA PRO A 364 -11.50 -35.57 6.49
C PRO A 364 -10.27 -35.51 5.59
N ALA A 365 -9.90 -34.30 5.18
CA ALA A 365 -8.79 -34.10 4.27
C ALA A 365 -8.14 -32.74 4.50
N GLY A 366 -6.85 -32.68 4.19
CA GLY A 366 -6.02 -31.48 4.25
C GLY A 366 -5.34 -31.19 2.92
N VAL A 367 -4.62 -30.08 2.85
CA VAL A 367 -3.74 -29.75 1.71
C VAL A 367 -2.32 -30.11 2.07
N ARG A 368 -1.65 -30.86 1.20
CA ARG A 368 -0.18 -31.01 1.23
C ARG A 368 0.46 -30.18 0.14
N VAL A 369 1.63 -29.64 0.45
CA VAL A 369 2.42 -28.79 -0.43
C VAL A 369 3.81 -29.38 -0.54
N ARG A 370 4.39 -29.36 -1.73
CA ARG A 370 5.82 -29.63 -1.93
C ARG A 370 6.37 -28.81 -3.08
N ASN A 371 7.69 -28.87 -3.25
CA ASN A 371 8.39 -28.20 -4.35
C ASN A 371 8.00 -26.71 -4.47
N ALA A 372 7.77 -26.03 -3.34
CA ALA A 372 7.49 -24.60 -3.31
C ALA A 372 8.75 -23.84 -3.79
N ARG A 373 8.76 -23.48 -5.07
CA ARG A 373 9.83 -22.73 -5.75
C ARG A 373 9.21 -21.47 -6.36
N TYR A 374 10.03 -20.53 -6.82
CA TYR A 374 9.52 -19.27 -7.39
C TYR A 374 8.53 -19.38 -8.53
N THR A 375 8.71 -20.40 -9.35
CA THR A 375 7.97 -20.57 -10.60
C THR A 375 6.92 -21.66 -10.48
N ASN A 376 6.99 -22.51 -9.46
CA ASN A 376 6.06 -23.60 -9.30
C ASN A 376 5.85 -23.97 -7.83
N VAL A 377 4.68 -24.54 -7.58
CA VAL A 377 4.34 -25.21 -6.33
C VAL A 377 3.47 -26.39 -6.67
N GLU A 378 3.60 -27.50 -5.93
CA GLU A 378 2.75 -28.67 -6.11
C GLU A 378 1.83 -28.86 -4.92
N PHE A 379 0.56 -29.17 -5.20
CA PHE A 379 -0.47 -29.42 -4.22
C PHE A 379 -1.09 -30.80 -4.39
N MET A 380 -1.53 -31.43 -3.30
CA MET A 380 -2.47 -32.55 -3.34
C MET A 380 -3.47 -32.43 -2.18
N VAL A 381 -4.61 -33.08 -2.32
CA VAL A 381 -5.57 -33.31 -1.25
C VAL A 381 -5.18 -34.62 -0.56
N GLU A 382 -4.86 -34.55 0.73
CA GLU A 382 -4.48 -35.72 1.51
C GLU A 382 -5.63 -36.12 2.43
N GLU A 383 -6.19 -37.29 2.17
CA GLU A 383 -7.23 -37.92 2.97
C GLU A 383 -6.71 -38.53 4.26
N GLU A 384 -7.61 -38.54 5.24
CA GLU A 384 -7.51 -39.28 6.49
C GLU A 384 -7.96 -40.74 6.27
N GLN A 385 -7.26 -41.73 6.84
CA GLN A 385 -7.36 -43.15 6.47
C GLN A 385 -7.88 -44.08 7.59
N SER A 386 -8.53 -43.54 8.62
CA SER A 386 -8.88 -44.31 9.82
C SER A 386 -10.01 -45.33 9.61
N ARG A 387 -10.90 -45.12 8.63
CA ARG A 387 -12.00 -46.04 8.33
C ARG A 387 -11.82 -46.82 7.04
N ASP A 388 -11.18 -46.24 6.04
CA ASP A 388 -10.74 -46.94 4.85
C ASP A 388 -9.34 -46.47 4.45
N ALA A 389 -8.60 -47.37 3.83
CA ALA A 389 -7.24 -47.10 3.36
C ALA A 389 -7.24 -46.55 1.92
N GLU A 390 -8.41 -46.18 1.39
CA GLU A 390 -8.51 -45.62 0.05
C GLU A 390 -7.92 -44.19 0.09
N LEU A 391 -7.05 -43.86 -0.87
CA LEU A 391 -6.48 -42.52 -1.00
C LEU A 391 -7.37 -41.61 -1.87
N GLY A 392 -8.54 -42.09 -2.25
CA GLY A 392 -9.36 -41.63 -3.35
C GLY A 392 -10.25 -40.43 -3.05
N HIS A 393 -9.67 -39.25 -2.84
CA HIS A 393 -10.48 -38.05 -2.63
C HIS A 393 -11.14 -37.53 -3.91
N LEU A 394 -12.43 -37.21 -3.82
CA LEU A 394 -13.15 -36.52 -4.89
C LEU A 394 -12.45 -35.20 -5.23
N ALA A 395 -12.35 -34.87 -6.51
CA ALA A 395 -11.66 -33.66 -6.95
C ALA A 395 -12.18 -32.40 -6.26
N GLU A 396 -11.25 -31.61 -5.71
CA GLU A 396 -11.51 -30.35 -5.04
C GLU A 396 -10.65 -29.23 -5.60
N SER A 397 -10.99 -28.01 -5.19
CA SER A 397 -10.20 -26.83 -5.50
C SER A 397 -9.40 -26.39 -4.29
N ILE A 398 -8.12 -26.07 -4.49
CA ILE A 398 -7.22 -25.54 -3.47
C ILE A 398 -6.99 -24.06 -3.74
N GLY A 399 -7.16 -23.25 -2.71
CA GLY A 399 -6.87 -21.82 -2.72
C GLY A 399 -5.57 -21.59 -1.99
N TYR A 400 -4.74 -20.69 -2.52
CA TYR A 400 -3.40 -20.46 -2.00
C TYR A 400 -3.07 -18.97 -1.96
N PHE A 401 -2.21 -18.62 -1.01
CA PHE A 401 -1.52 -17.34 -0.94
C PHE A 401 -0.02 -17.61 -0.88
N VAL A 402 0.72 -17.01 -1.82
CA VAL A 402 2.16 -17.20 -1.99
C VAL A 402 2.85 -15.85 -1.99
N GLY A 403 3.97 -15.75 -1.28
CA GLY A 403 4.78 -14.54 -1.26
C GLY A 403 6.14 -14.75 -0.61
N GLU A 404 6.93 -13.69 -0.57
CA GLU A 404 8.23 -13.69 0.10
C GLU A 404 8.06 -13.53 1.62
N LYS A 405 8.96 -14.17 2.38
CA LYS A 405 9.02 -14.00 3.83
C LYS A 405 9.21 -12.54 4.19
N GLY A 406 8.35 -12.00 5.04
CA GLY A 406 8.45 -10.62 5.49
C GLY A 406 7.15 -10.05 6.04
N LEU A 407 7.24 -8.77 6.40
CA LEU A 407 6.12 -8.04 6.97
C LEU A 407 5.09 -7.68 5.89
N ILE A 408 3.83 -7.86 6.22
CA ILE A 408 2.66 -7.49 5.43
C ILE A 408 2.17 -6.14 5.91
N ARG A 409 1.99 -5.24 4.96
CA ARG A 409 1.57 -3.87 5.23
C ARG A 409 0.28 -3.57 4.48
N ASN A 410 -0.60 -2.83 5.13
CA ASN A 410 -1.76 -2.28 4.45
C ASN A 410 -1.35 -1.05 3.59
N VAL A 411 -2.28 -0.50 2.83
CA VAL A 411 -2.14 0.70 1.99
C VAL A 411 -1.64 1.92 2.76
N SER A 412 -2.00 2.02 4.04
CA SER A 412 -1.48 3.09 4.90
C SER A 412 -0.01 2.86 5.25
N GLY A 413 0.55 1.67 5.04
CA GLY A 413 1.91 1.26 5.38
C GLY A 413 2.04 0.70 6.80
N ARG A 414 0.94 0.72 7.58
CA ARG A 414 0.85 0.06 8.88
C ARG A 414 1.13 -1.41 8.66
N VAL A 415 1.98 -1.96 9.52
CA VAL A 415 2.25 -3.39 9.52
C VAL A 415 1.03 -4.09 10.11
N ILE A 416 0.45 -5.02 9.35
CA ILE A 416 -0.79 -5.71 9.72
C ILE A 416 -0.61 -7.22 9.86
N GLY A 417 0.57 -7.74 9.58
CA GLY A 417 0.79 -9.18 9.56
C GLY A 417 2.16 -9.56 9.05
N GLU A 418 2.47 -10.84 9.06
CA GLU A 418 3.74 -11.39 8.58
C GLU A 418 3.46 -12.65 7.77
N LEU A 419 4.19 -12.82 6.67
CA LEU A 419 4.34 -14.08 5.99
C LEU A 419 5.69 -14.66 6.40
N GLY A 420 5.69 -15.83 7.02
CA GLY A 420 6.90 -16.39 7.62
C GLY A 420 7.03 -17.89 7.41
N SER A 421 8.18 -18.42 7.79
CA SER A 421 8.47 -19.84 7.70
C SER A 421 9.29 -20.30 8.91
N ILE A 422 8.94 -21.48 9.40
CA ILE A 422 9.55 -22.20 10.54
C ILE A 422 9.95 -23.60 10.09
N ARG A 423 10.89 -24.20 10.83
CA ARG A 423 11.20 -25.63 10.74
C ARG A 423 10.64 -26.34 11.94
N LEU A 424 9.91 -27.41 11.70
CA LEU A 424 9.23 -28.15 12.75
C LEU A 424 9.31 -29.64 12.46
N GLY A 425 9.80 -30.41 13.41
CA GLY A 425 9.73 -31.87 13.39
C GLY A 425 9.12 -32.36 14.69
N GLN A 426 8.60 -33.59 14.68
CA GLN A 426 7.93 -34.14 15.85
C GLN A 426 8.44 -35.54 16.14
N MET A 427 9.28 -35.69 17.15
CA MET A 427 9.81 -37.01 17.54
C MET A 427 8.90 -37.72 18.55
N VAL A 428 8.03 -36.97 19.22
CA VAL A 428 7.11 -37.48 20.25
C VAL A 428 5.74 -36.84 20.04
N ARG A 429 4.67 -37.65 20.16
CA ARG A 429 3.28 -37.17 20.13
C ARG A 429 3.10 -36.02 21.13
N ASP A 430 2.42 -34.96 20.70
CA ASP A 430 2.16 -33.74 21.49
C ASP A 430 3.41 -32.90 21.81
N GLN A 431 4.49 -33.00 21.04
CA GLN A 431 5.60 -32.04 21.13
C GLN A 431 5.19 -30.69 20.54
N TRP A 432 5.10 -29.67 21.39
CA TRP A 432 4.77 -28.30 20.98
C TRP A 432 6.01 -27.41 21.00
N GLU A 433 6.27 -26.76 19.88
CA GLU A 433 7.31 -25.74 19.78
C GLU A 433 6.71 -24.34 19.85
N ARG A 434 7.48 -23.37 20.35
CA ARG A 434 7.07 -21.97 20.43
C ARG A 434 7.82 -21.18 19.37
N PHE A 435 7.09 -20.41 18.59
CA PHE A 435 7.64 -19.54 17.57
C PHE A 435 7.24 -18.09 17.81
N GLU A 436 8.13 -17.18 17.42
CA GLU A 436 7.92 -15.74 17.51
C GLU A 436 7.76 -15.14 16.12
N PHE A 437 6.94 -14.11 16.02
CA PHE A 437 6.75 -13.30 14.82
C PHE A 437 6.81 -11.82 15.19
N LYS A 438 7.22 -10.97 14.24
CA LYS A 438 7.58 -9.58 14.54
C LYS A 438 6.36 -8.66 14.61
N GLY A 439 6.11 -8.04 15.76
CA GLY A 439 5.56 -6.67 15.85
C GLY A 439 4.06 -6.45 15.62
N TYR A 440 3.16 -7.22 16.26
CA TYR A 440 1.71 -6.92 16.22
C TYR A 440 1.05 -7.12 17.58
N HIS A 441 0.20 -6.16 17.97
CA HIS A 441 -0.43 -6.10 19.29
C HIS A 441 -1.96 -6.32 19.27
N ASP A 442 -2.59 -6.51 18.11
CA ASP A 442 -4.05 -6.59 18.03
C ASP A 442 -4.51 -7.92 17.43
N ARG A 443 -5.06 -8.80 18.28
CA ARG A 443 -5.86 -10.00 17.89
C ARG A 443 -5.34 -10.72 16.64
N PRO A 444 -4.19 -11.42 16.71
CA PRO A 444 -3.61 -12.13 15.58
C PRO A 444 -4.52 -13.27 15.08
N ILE A 445 -4.68 -13.35 13.76
CA ILE A 445 -5.34 -14.45 13.04
C ILE A 445 -4.26 -15.18 12.28
N LEU A 446 -4.08 -16.48 12.56
CA LEU A 446 -2.97 -17.25 12.05
C LEU A 446 -3.46 -18.49 11.29
N VAL A 447 -2.87 -18.71 10.11
CA VAL A 447 -3.00 -19.95 9.32
C VAL A 447 -1.59 -20.47 9.01
N ALA A 448 -1.42 -21.78 8.94
CA ALA A 448 -0.14 -22.41 8.66
C ALA A 448 -0.31 -23.64 7.77
N THR A 449 0.68 -23.92 6.92
CA THR A 449 0.66 -25.05 5.98
C THR A 449 2.06 -25.68 5.91
N ILE A 450 2.11 -27.01 5.88
CA ILE A 450 3.35 -27.77 5.70
C ILE A 450 3.78 -27.61 4.24
N ASN A 451 4.96 -27.03 3.99
CA ASN A 451 5.45 -26.65 2.66
C ASN A 451 6.41 -27.66 2.02
N THR A 452 6.79 -28.70 2.76
CA THR A 452 7.61 -29.81 2.29
C THR A 452 6.90 -31.16 2.51
N TYR A 453 7.45 -32.20 1.90
CA TYR A 453 6.95 -33.57 1.99
C TYR A 453 8.14 -34.50 2.27
N ASN A 454 8.67 -34.40 3.47
CA ASN A 454 9.75 -35.24 3.98
C ASN A 454 9.20 -36.49 4.69
N GLY A 455 8.06 -36.36 5.38
CA GLY A 455 7.31 -37.47 5.99
C GLY A 455 6.10 -37.90 5.16
N SER A 456 5.95 -39.20 4.95
CA SER A 456 4.86 -39.77 4.13
C SER A 456 3.55 -39.98 4.88
N HIS A 457 3.57 -39.91 6.22
CA HIS A 457 2.36 -40.03 7.02
C HIS A 457 1.44 -38.80 6.82
N PRO A 458 0.11 -39.01 6.79
CA PRO A 458 -0.83 -37.90 6.70
C PRO A 458 -0.82 -37.08 7.98
N ALA A 459 -0.66 -35.76 7.82
CA ALA A 459 -0.47 -34.85 8.94
C ALA A 459 -0.98 -33.44 8.62
N HIS A 460 -1.27 -32.67 9.66
CA HIS A 460 -1.75 -31.30 9.55
C HIS A 460 -1.18 -30.39 10.64
N MET A 461 -1.29 -29.08 10.42
CA MET A 461 -0.83 -28.10 11.41
C MET A 461 -1.83 -27.96 12.55
N ARG A 462 -1.33 -27.96 13.79
CA ARG A 462 -2.08 -27.56 14.98
C ARG A 462 -1.45 -26.35 15.63
N LEU A 463 -2.29 -25.44 16.11
CA LEU A 463 -1.88 -24.19 16.71
C LEU A 463 -2.56 -23.98 18.06
N ARG A 464 -1.84 -23.42 19.02
CA ARG A 464 -2.39 -22.97 20.30
C ARG A 464 -1.63 -21.76 20.84
N ASN A 465 -2.16 -21.16 21.90
CA ASN A 465 -1.52 -20.04 22.60
C ASN A 465 -1.13 -18.89 21.66
N VAL A 466 -1.96 -18.59 20.65
CA VAL A 466 -1.71 -17.49 19.71
C VAL A 466 -1.87 -16.17 20.47
N SER A 467 -0.79 -15.41 20.56
CA SER A 467 -0.65 -14.19 21.37
C SER A 467 0.01 -13.07 20.55
N GLN A 468 0.17 -11.87 21.13
CA GLN A 468 0.75 -10.68 20.49
C GLN A 468 2.27 -10.82 20.21
N GLY A 469 2.66 -11.74 19.33
CA GLY A 469 4.05 -11.95 18.90
C GLY A 469 4.53 -13.39 18.99
N ALA A 470 3.71 -14.33 19.46
CA ALA A 470 4.09 -15.73 19.53
C ALA A 470 2.90 -16.68 19.39
N PHE A 471 3.19 -17.90 18.94
CA PHE A 471 2.25 -19.01 18.92
C PHE A 471 2.99 -20.31 19.24
N ASN A 472 2.23 -21.33 19.65
CA ASN A 472 2.72 -22.70 19.70
C ASN A 472 2.20 -23.47 18.50
N ALA A 473 3.05 -24.30 17.90
CA ALA A 473 2.71 -25.14 16.77
C ALA A 473 3.23 -26.58 16.96
N ALA A 474 2.52 -27.52 16.34
CA ALA A 474 2.86 -28.93 16.24
C ALA A 474 2.41 -29.45 14.86
N ILE A 475 3.11 -30.48 14.35
CA ILE A 475 2.62 -31.27 13.21
C ILE A 475 1.86 -32.46 13.79
N GLU A 476 0.55 -32.46 13.65
CA GLU A 476 -0.31 -33.50 14.19
C GLU A 476 -0.58 -34.57 13.13
N GLU A 477 -0.10 -35.78 13.40
CA GLU A 477 -0.57 -36.98 12.73
C GLU A 477 -1.93 -37.40 13.28
N TRP A 478 -2.70 -38.09 12.45
CA TRP A 478 -3.98 -38.66 12.85
C TRP A 478 -3.84 -39.75 13.92
N ALA A 479 -4.90 -40.04 14.69
CA ALA A 479 -4.76 -40.78 15.94
C ALA A 479 -4.36 -42.25 15.77
N TYR A 480 -4.56 -42.82 14.58
CA TYR A 480 -4.18 -44.18 14.20
C TYR A 480 -2.69 -44.35 13.86
N LEU A 481 -1.92 -43.25 13.81
CA LEU A 481 -0.49 -43.25 13.54
C LEU A 481 0.33 -43.23 14.84
N ASP A 482 1.66 -43.25 14.72
CA ASP A 482 2.59 -43.34 15.84
C ASP A 482 2.87 -41.98 16.52
N GLY A 483 2.48 -40.87 15.87
CA GLY A 483 2.62 -39.52 16.38
C GLY A 483 4.02 -38.93 16.20
N SER A 484 4.91 -39.60 15.47
CA SER A 484 6.24 -39.12 15.10
C SER A 484 6.28 -38.70 13.64
N HIS A 485 6.62 -37.44 13.40
CA HIS A 485 6.73 -36.86 12.08
C HIS A 485 8.13 -36.29 11.78
N TRP A 486 8.55 -36.45 10.54
CA TRP A 486 9.82 -35.90 10.06
C TRP A 486 9.81 -34.37 10.12
N THR A 487 11.00 -33.77 10.19
CA THR A 487 11.13 -32.33 10.11
C THR A 487 10.66 -31.81 8.76
N GLU A 488 9.76 -30.84 8.77
CA GLU A 488 9.23 -30.15 7.60
C GLU A 488 9.47 -28.64 7.70
N ASP A 489 9.56 -27.97 6.55
CA ASP A 489 9.43 -26.53 6.46
C ASP A 489 7.93 -26.17 6.45
N VAL A 490 7.50 -25.28 7.34
CA VAL A 490 6.10 -24.85 7.48
C VAL A 490 6.03 -23.36 7.14
N GLY A 491 5.11 -22.99 6.26
CA GLY A 491 4.74 -21.61 5.99
C GLY A 491 3.61 -21.15 6.91
N TYR A 492 3.67 -19.91 7.38
CA TYR A 492 2.57 -19.31 8.14
C TYR A 492 2.26 -17.90 7.66
N LEU A 493 0.98 -17.55 7.75
CA LEU A 493 0.45 -16.21 7.54
C LEU A 493 -0.25 -15.77 8.82
N VAL A 494 0.25 -14.69 9.42
CA VAL A 494 -0.42 -14.02 10.53
C VAL A 494 -0.92 -12.66 10.06
N VAL A 495 -2.17 -12.33 10.36
CA VAL A 495 -2.79 -11.04 10.04
C VAL A 495 -3.61 -10.55 11.24
N THR A 496 -3.51 -9.27 11.57
CA THR A 496 -4.37 -8.60 12.55
C THR A 496 -5.83 -8.78 12.19
N GLN A 497 -6.68 -9.16 13.15
CA GLN A 497 -8.12 -9.27 12.93
C GLN A 497 -8.71 -7.95 12.39
N GLY A 498 -9.48 -8.02 11.30
CA GLY A 498 -10.10 -6.86 10.68
C GLY A 498 -10.15 -6.92 9.16
N LEU A 499 -10.60 -5.82 8.56
CA LEU A 499 -10.58 -5.60 7.12
C LEU A 499 -9.38 -4.71 6.78
N HIS A 500 -8.54 -5.17 5.85
CA HIS A 500 -7.33 -4.49 5.42
C HIS A 500 -7.26 -4.45 3.91
N ARG A 501 -6.68 -3.38 3.37
CA ARG A 501 -6.24 -3.34 1.97
C ARG A 501 -4.73 -3.33 1.97
N LEU A 502 -4.08 -4.27 1.31
CA LEU A 502 -2.63 -4.37 1.20
C LEU A 502 -2.07 -3.29 0.26
N VAL A 503 -0.77 -3.01 0.37
CA VAL A 503 -0.08 -2.04 -0.51
C VAL A 503 -0.21 -2.41 -2.00
N ASP A 504 -0.30 -3.71 -2.31
CA ASP A 504 -0.54 -4.21 -3.67
C ASP A 504 -1.99 -3.98 -4.18
N GLY A 505 -2.91 -3.54 -3.31
CA GLY A 505 -4.34 -3.38 -3.59
C GLY A 505 -5.19 -4.53 -3.07
N THR A 506 -4.60 -5.68 -2.76
CA THR A 506 -5.31 -6.89 -2.33
C THR A 506 -6.13 -6.63 -1.06
N LEU A 507 -7.42 -6.95 -1.12
CA LEU A 507 -8.30 -6.88 0.05
C LEU A 507 -8.15 -8.14 0.91
N VAL A 508 -8.01 -7.98 2.23
CA VAL A 508 -7.87 -9.06 3.20
C VAL A 508 -8.84 -8.84 4.35
N GLU A 509 -9.71 -9.80 4.60
CA GLU A 509 -10.57 -9.84 5.78
C GLU A 509 -10.16 -11.01 6.68
N ALA A 510 -9.69 -10.71 7.89
CA ALA A 510 -9.25 -11.69 8.86
C ALA A 510 -10.16 -11.69 10.09
N GLY A 511 -10.58 -12.87 10.53
CA GLY A 511 -11.46 -13.04 11.67
C GLY A 511 -11.29 -14.37 12.37
N GLN A 512 -11.98 -14.53 13.50
CA GLN A 512 -12.02 -15.78 14.24
C GLN A 512 -13.39 -15.99 14.88
N ARG A 513 -13.73 -17.24 15.14
CA ARG A 513 -14.99 -17.63 15.78
C ARG A 513 -14.84 -18.98 16.49
N PRO A 514 -15.45 -19.18 17.68
CA PRO A 514 -15.65 -20.51 18.23
C PRO A 514 -16.72 -21.27 17.42
N LEU A 515 -16.38 -22.46 16.93
CA LEU A 515 -17.29 -23.28 16.14
C LEU A 515 -17.07 -24.79 16.41
N GLY A 516 -18.06 -25.61 16.06
CA GLY A 516 -18.03 -27.07 16.22
C GLY A 516 -18.17 -27.80 14.87
N ASN A 517 -18.76 -28.99 14.89
CA ASN A 517 -18.85 -29.87 13.72
C ASN A 517 -19.98 -29.49 12.72
N ASP A 518 -20.89 -28.60 13.14
CA ASP A 518 -21.96 -28.10 12.26
C ASP A 518 -21.42 -27.08 11.26
N TRP A 519 -22.11 -26.93 10.13
CA TRP A 519 -21.82 -25.87 9.17
C TRP A 519 -22.21 -24.51 9.74
N HIS A 520 -21.22 -23.64 9.92
CA HIS A 520 -21.43 -22.30 10.44
C HIS A 520 -21.25 -21.25 9.33
N PRO A 521 -22.27 -20.44 9.02
CA PRO A 521 -22.12 -19.36 8.06
C PRO A 521 -21.27 -18.24 8.64
N VAL A 522 -20.39 -17.69 7.81
CA VAL A 522 -19.58 -16.49 8.06
C VAL A 522 -19.95 -15.46 7.02
N LYS A 523 -20.43 -14.30 7.48
CA LYS A 523 -20.73 -13.14 6.64
C LYS A 523 -19.51 -12.22 6.63
N LEU A 524 -19.01 -11.92 5.43
CA LEU A 524 -17.90 -10.99 5.22
C LEU A 524 -18.40 -9.56 5.43
N ARG A 525 -17.55 -8.71 6.02
CA ARG A 525 -17.82 -7.29 6.27
C ARG A 525 -17.85 -6.49 4.98
N HIS A 526 -17.07 -6.92 3.98
CA HIS A 526 -17.02 -6.32 2.65
C HIS A 526 -17.45 -7.33 1.58
N SER A 527 -18.04 -6.83 0.49
CA SER A 527 -18.30 -7.66 -0.70
C SER A 527 -17.05 -7.63 -1.57
N PHE A 528 -16.41 -8.76 -1.78
CA PHE A 528 -15.31 -8.87 -2.74
C PHE A 528 -15.84 -8.72 -4.18
N GLU A 529 -14.97 -8.40 -5.12
CA GLU A 529 -15.35 -8.32 -6.55
C GLU A 529 -15.67 -9.70 -7.11
N GLU A 530 -14.89 -10.71 -6.69
CA GLU A 530 -15.12 -12.13 -6.94
C GLU A 530 -15.08 -12.91 -5.63
N ALA A 531 -15.51 -14.17 -5.65
CA ALA A 531 -15.33 -15.08 -4.52
C ALA A 531 -13.84 -15.13 -4.09
N PRO A 532 -13.51 -14.76 -2.83
CA PRO A 532 -12.14 -14.70 -2.36
C PRO A 532 -11.57 -16.10 -2.13
N VAL A 533 -10.25 -16.21 -1.98
CA VAL A 533 -9.63 -17.38 -1.35
C VAL A 533 -9.90 -17.29 0.15
N VAL A 534 -10.45 -18.35 0.73
CA VAL A 534 -10.63 -18.47 2.18
C VAL A 534 -9.60 -19.45 2.72
N LEU A 535 -8.86 -19.06 3.75
CA LEU A 535 -7.98 -19.96 4.50
C LEU A 535 -8.52 -20.04 5.91
N SER A 536 -8.68 -21.23 6.47
CA SER A 536 -9.13 -21.40 7.85
C SER A 536 -8.28 -22.39 8.61
N GLN A 537 -8.10 -22.15 9.90
CA GLN A 537 -7.19 -22.92 10.73
C GLN A 537 -7.69 -22.92 12.17
N VAL A 538 -7.53 -24.05 12.85
CA VAL A 538 -7.83 -24.13 14.28
C VAL A 538 -6.68 -23.51 15.08
N MET A 539 -7.02 -22.57 15.98
CA MET A 539 -6.07 -21.81 16.81
C MET A 539 -6.12 -22.15 18.31
N SER A 540 -6.97 -23.10 18.70
CA SER A 540 -7.07 -23.62 20.07
C SER A 540 -7.03 -25.14 20.09
N VAL A 541 -6.80 -25.68 21.29
CA VAL A 541 -6.80 -27.12 21.56
C VAL A 541 -7.61 -27.34 22.83
N ASN A 542 -8.87 -27.71 22.66
CA ASN A 542 -9.83 -27.96 23.73
C ASN A 542 -10.17 -29.46 23.88
N GLY A 543 -9.64 -30.31 23.01
CA GLY A 543 -9.76 -31.76 23.05
C GLY A 543 -8.50 -32.46 22.55
N THR A 544 -8.50 -33.79 22.62
CA THR A 544 -7.37 -34.66 22.20
C THR A 544 -7.58 -35.29 20.82
N THR A 545 -8.75 -35.09 20.21
CA THR A 545 -9.11 -35.66 18.92
C THR A 545 -8.49 -34.81 17.81
N PRO A 546 -7.69 -35.39 16.90
CA PRO A 546 -7.16 -34.66 15.75
C PRO A 546 -8.29 -34.15 14.86
N LEU A 547 -8.16 -32.91 14.39
CA LEU A 547 -9.22 -32.25 13.63
C LEU A 547 -8.71 -31.14 12.72
N VAL A 548 -9.40 -31.03 11.58
CA VAL A 548 -9.16 -30.01 10.55
C VAL A 548 -10.38 -29.11 10.38
N THR A 549 -10.20 -28.05 9.61
CA THR A 549 -11.30 -27.18 9.16
C THR A 549 -11.77 -27.62 7.77
N ARG A 550 -13.08 -27.54 7.52
CA ARG A 550 -13.63 -27.64 6.15
C ARG A 550 -14.54 -26.47 5.87
N GLN A 551 -14.59 -26.08 4.60
CA GLN A 551 -15.27 -24.87 4.15
C GLN A 551 -15.95 -25.08 2.80
N ARG A 552 -17.08 -24.39 2.59
CA ARG A 552 -17.89 -24.50 1.37
C ARG A 552 -18.68 -23.22 1.11
N ASN A 553 -19.38 -23.20 -0.03
CA ASN A 553 -20.31 -22.13 -0.41
C ASN A 553 -19.67 -20.73 -0.32
N ILE A 554 -18.41 -20.63 -0.74
CA ILE A 554 -17.67 -19.37 -0.79
C ILE A 554 -18.25 -18.51 -1.91
N THR A 555 -18.78 -17.35 -1.55
CA THR A 555 -19.24 -16.31 -2.45
C THR A 555 -18.52 -15.00 -2.12
N GLU A 556 -18.82 -13.93 -2.86
CA GLU A 556 -18.27 -12.58 -2.67
C GLU A 556 -18.55 -12.00 -1.27
N LYS A 557 -19.53 -12.55 -0.54
CA LYS A 557 -20.08 -11.97 0.71
C LYS A 557 -20.12 -12.93 1.89
N ARG A 558 -19.92 -14.23 1.66
CA ARG A 558 -20.04 -15.24 2.72
C ARG A 558 -19.36 -16.55 2.37
N PHE A 559 -19.16 -17.39 3.37
CA PHE A 559 -18.82 -18.80 3.23
C PHE A 559 -19.38 -19.57 4.43
N GLU A 560 -19.28 -20.90 4.41
CA GLU A 560 -19.55 -21.75 5.56
C GLU A 560 -18.28 -22.49 5.97
N VAL A 561 -18.08 -22.70 7.27
CA VAL A 561 -16.93 -23.43 7.84
C VAL A 561 -17.38 -24.32 8.99
N ARG A 562 -16.71 -25.47 9.16
CA ARG A 562 -16.92 -26.43 10.27
C ARG A 562 -15.61 -27.04 10.74
N LEU A 563 -15.62 -27.66 11.93
CA LEU A 563 -14.62 -28.64 12.32
C LEU A 563 -14.94 -30.00 11.71
N GLN A 564 -13.90 -30.78 11.46
CA GLN A 564 -14.01 -32.17 11.08
C GLN A 564 -12.89 -32.97 11.72
N ALA A 565 -13.27 -33.89 12.60
CA ALA A 565 -12.36 -34.88 13.17
C ALA A 565 -12.11 -36.03 12.19
N GLU A 566 -11.15 -36.90 12.51
CA GLU A 566 -10.94 -38.19 11.84
C GLU A 566 -12.24 -39.01 11.80
N GLU A 567 -12.41 -39.84 10.78
CA GLU A 567 -13.65 -40.56 10.55
C GLU A 567 -13.96 -41.56 11.65
N ALA A 568 -12.96 -42.32 12.11
CA ALA A 568 -13.14 -43.34 13.14
C ALA A 568 -13.45 -42.74 14.51
N ALA A 569 -13.23 -41.44 14.72
CA ALA A 569 -13.53 -40.80 16.00
C ALA A 569 -15.03 -40.81 16.31
N SER A 570 -15.33 -40.99 17.58
CA SER A 570 -16.68 -40.79 18.09
C SER A 570 -17.06 -39.30 17.96
N ALA A 571 -18.34 -39.03 17.65
CA ALA A 571 -18.83 -37.66 17.56
C ALA A 571 -18.65 -36.94 18.91
N GLN A 572 -17.70 -36.01 18.98
CA GLN A 572 -17.50 -35.15 20.14
C GLN A 572 -18.05 -33.76 19.83
N ASP A 573 -18.83 -33.18 20.75
CA ASP A 573 -19.24 -31.77 20.71
C ASP A 573 -18.08 -30.86 21.15
N LEU A 574 -16.97 -30.93 20.40
CA LEU A 574 -15.82 -30.07 20.61
C LEU A 574 -16.08 -28.72 19.95
N ARG A 575 -15.78 -27.66 20.70
CA ARG A 575 -15.74 -26.29 20.18
C ARG A 575 -14.31 -25.80 20.21
N GLU A 576 -13.82 -25.35 19.06
CA GLU A 576 -12.50 -24.76 18.92
C GLU A 576 -12.62 -23.34 18.34
N THR A 577 -11.67 -22.48 18.69
CA THR A 577 -11.47 -21.18 18.04
C THR A 577 -10.85 -21.41 16.67
N VAL A 578 -11.61 -21.08 15.62
CA VAL A 578 -11.17 -21.17 14.23
C VAL A 578 -10.90 -19.78 13.68
N ALA A 579 -9.70 -19.59 13.14
CA ALA A 579 -9.32 -18.47 12.30
C ALA A 579 -9.90 -18.62 10.90
N TYR A 580 -10.21 -17.50 10.27
CA TYR A 580 -10.35 -17.41 8.82
C TYR A 580 -9.65 -16.16 8.28
N ILE A 581 -9.09 -16.28 7.08
CA ILE A 581 -8.53 -15.18 6.30
C ILE A 581 -9.13 -15.28 4.89
N ALA A 582 -9.95 -14.31 4.51
CA ALA A 582 -10.49 -14.15 3.16
C ALA A 582 -9.64 -13.15 2.38
N ILE A 583 -9.10 -13.55 1.22
CA ILE A 583 -8.13 -12.79 0.44
C ILE A 583 -8.70 -12.60 -0.98
N GLY A 584 -8.79 -11.35 -1.43
CA GLY A 584 -9.19 -11.00 -2.80
C GLY A 584 -8.17 -11.50 -3.82
N ARG A 585 -8.66 -11.90 -5.00
CA ARG A 585 -7.83 -12.41 -6.11
C ARG A 585 -7.58 -11.34 -7.16
#